data_AF-A0A1X9WEN9-F1
#
_entry.id   AF-A0A1X9WEN9-F1
#
_cell.length_a   1.000
_cell.length_b   1.000
_cell.length_c   1.000
_cell.angle_alpha   90.00
_cell.angle_beta   90.00
_cell.angle_gamma   90.00
#
_symmetry.space_group_name_H-M   'P 1'
#
loop_
_entity.id
_entity.type
_entity.pdbx_description
1 polymer ?
#
loop_
_entity_poly.entity_id
_entity_poly.type
_entity_poly.pdbx_seq_one_letter_code
_entity_poly.pdbx_strand_id
1 'polypeptide(L)'
;MTAPRAWRPIAGGPPAGPLVLAVDFAATGRPEAAFADLVARLDPGTEVWESLQPPLGTETGMVAEDYVTRWEEEVRASGRRIGAVLGFCAGSAFAGELAVRLARSQPRSPRLVVFDPESPTTSTLYYQFRKVVESLAGVLGEQAAREALAEGTAAADRIGDVEGLGAELVRVFTAAGRAACAAADLDDEFADELTATYRSFVSYLVAAAAVDHVKCWSGAVAVSSATPTSGLNPLDPAARAALVERELTFDVHHADLLRDPGVARAVARLLA
;
A
#
# COMPACT_ATOMS: atom_id res chain seq x y z
N MET A 1 23.84 0.92 17.28
CA MET A 1 23.26 1.11 15.94
C MET A 1 21.85 1.66 16.13
N THR A 2 21.51 2.79 15.52
CA THR A 2 20.14 3.32 15.51
C THR A 2 19.25 2.43 14.64
N ALA A 3 18.07 2.05 15.13
CA ALA A 3 17.11 1.28 14.34
C ALA A 3 16.77 2.01 13.02
N PRO A 4 16.57 1.29 11.91
CA PRO A 4 16.17 1.90 10.65
C PRO A 4 14.79 2.56 10.79
N ARG A 5 14.64 3.76 10.21
CA ARG A 5 13.39 4.52 10.28
C ARG A 5 12.25 3.80 9.58
N ALA A 6 11.05 3.96 10.12
CA ALA A 6 9.79 3.46 9.60
C ALA A 6 8.97 4.54 8.88
N TRP A 7 9.36 5.81 9.03
CA TRP A 7 8.72 6.96 8.41
C TRP A 7 9.70 7.90 7.73
N ARG A 8 9.27 8.53 6.62
CA ARG A 8 9.97 9.65 5.99
C ARG A 8 9.09 10.90 5.93
N PRO A 9 9.59 12.10 6.23
CA PRO A 9 8.83 13.33 5.98
C PRO A 9 8.73 13.60 4.48
N ILE A 10 7.52 13.85 3.98
CA ILE A 10 7.25 14.25 2.58
C ILE A 10 6.70 15.68 2.48
N ALA A 11 6.26 16.28 3.59
CA ALA A 11 6.07 17.73 3.74
C ALA A 11 6.41 18.19 5.15
N GLY A 12 6.89 19.44 5.24
CA GLY A 12 7.19 20.11 6.51
C GLY A 12 6.00 20.90 7.06
N GLY A 13 5.95 20.99 8.39
CA GLY A 13 4.99 21.81 9.12
C GLY A 13 5.63 22.38 10.40
N PRO A 14 4.89 23.16 11.19
CA PRO A 14 5.38 23.69 12.45
C PRO A 14 5.63 22.55 13.45
N PRO A 15 6.70 22.59 14.26
CA PRO A 15 7.11 21.48 15.12
C PRO A 15 6.08 21.11 16.20
N ALA A 16 5.23 22.06 16.60
CA ALA A 16 4.15 21.86 17.57
C ALA A 16 2.80 21.48 16.93
N GLY A 17 2.71 21.45 15.59
CA GLY A 17 1.49 21.12 14.86
C GLY A 17 1.17 19.61 14.89
N PRO A 18 -0.10 19.24 14.66
CA PRO A 18 -0.47 17.85 14.46
C PRO A 18 0.23 17.28 13.21
N LEU A 19 0.67 16.03 13.31
CA LEU A 19 1.29 15.28 12.23
C LEU A 19 0.23 14.47 11.46
N VAL A 20 0.38 14.36 10.15
CA VAL A 20 -0.38 13.44 9.30
C VAL A 20 0.51 12.27 8.92
N LEU A 21 -0.01 11.06 9.06
CA LEU A 21 0.65 9.83 8.60
C LEU A 21 0.03 9.38 7.28
N ALA A 22 0.83 8.89 6.35
CA ALA A 22 0.39 8.40 5.06
C ALA A 22 0.98 7.02 4.78
N VAL A 23 0.12 6.01 4.61
CA VAL A 23 0.52 4.61 4.48
C VAL A 23 0.33 4.12 3.06
N ASP A 24 1.44 3.73 2.44
CA ASP A 24 1.52 3.24 1.06
C ASP A 24 2.76 2.36 0.87
N PHE A 25 2.77 1.56 -0.19
CA PHE A 25 3.96 0.90 -0.69
C PHE A 25 4.68 1.81 -1.69
N ALA A 26 5.73 2.48 -1.22
CA ALA A 26 6.56 3.35 -2.04
C ALA A 26 7.34 2.53 -3.07
N ALA A 27 6.92 2.58 -4.34
CA ALA A 27 7.61 1.98 -5.48
C ALA A 27 7.95 3.06 -6.51
N THR A 28 9.24 3.29 -6.77
CA THR A 28 9.68 4.23 -7.81
C THR A 28 9.29 3.74 -9.20
N GLY A 29 8.72 4.62 -10.02
CA GLY A 29 8.34 4.31 -11.40
C GLY A 29 6.98 3.61 -11.55
N ARG A 30 6.22 3.42 -10.47
CA ARG A 30 4.84 2.93 -10.58
C ARG A 30 3.96 3.94 -11.35
N PRO A 31 2.95 3.48 -12.10
CA PRO A 31 2.08 4.39 -12.87
C PRO A 31 1.14 5.22 -11.98
N GLU A 32 0.78 4.71 -10.81
CA GLU A 32 -0.09 5.40 -9.85
C GLU A 32 0.60 6.60 -9.19
N ALA A 33 -0.14 7.71 -9.09
CA ALA A 33 0.20 8.84 -8.24
C ALA A 33 0.50 8.39 -6.79
N ALA A 34 1.38 9.11 -6.10
CA ALA A 34 1.77 8.85 -4.71
C ALA A 34 1.32 9.98 -3.78
N PHE A 35 1.48 9.81 -2.46
CA PHE A 35 1.14 10.87 -1.51
C PHE A 35 1.99 12.13 -1.71
N ALA A 36 3.20 12.03 -2.28
CA ALA A 36 3.95 13.19 -2.72
C ALA A 36 3.18 14.07 -3.72
N ASP A 37 2.40 13.47 -4.64
CA ASP A 37 1.55 14.22 -5.59
C ASP A 37 0.40 14.94 -4.88
N LEU A 38 -0.21 14.28 -3.89
CA LEU A 38 -1.30 14.86 -3.10
C LEU A 38 -0.79 16.04 -2.27
N VAL A 39 0.29 15.82 -1.54
CA VAL A 39 0.88 16.79 -0.62
C VAL A 39 1.40 18.03 -1.34
N ALA A 40 1.90 17.88 -2.57
CA ALA A 40 2.29 19.01 -3.42
C ALA A 40 1.10 19.95 -3.78
N ARG A 41 -0.14 19.52 -3.52
CA ARG A 41 -1.38 20.26 -3.80
C ARG A 41 -2.15 20.65 -2.53
N LEU A 42 -1.66 20.30 -1.34
CA LEU A 42 -2.23 20.72 -0.07
C LEU A 42 -1.67 22.08 0.34
N ASP A 43 -2.43 22.81 1.17
CA ASP A 43 -1.93 24.06 1.74
C ASP A 43 -0.67 23.79 2.60
N PRO A 44 0.34 24.67 2.51
CA PRO A 44 1.57 24.51 3.28
C PRO A 44 1.30 24.60 4.78
N GLY A 45 2.11 23.90 5.58
CA GLY A 45 2.02 23.93 7.04
C GLY A 45 1.44 22.67 7.68
N THR A 46 1.02 21.69 6.89
CA THR A 46 0.73 20.33 7.39
C THR A 46 1.97 19.46 7.23
N GLU A 47 2.54 19.01 8.35
CA GLU A 47 3.61 18.02 8.30
C GLU A 47 3.03 16.66 7.94
N VAL A 48 3.64 15.98 6.97
CA VAL A 48 3.19 14.66 6.50
C VAL A 48 4.36 13.69 6.47
N TRP A 49 4.19 12.54 7.12
CA TRP A 49 5.14 11.43 7.08
C TRP A 49 4.56 10.26 6.29
N GLU A 50 5.34 9.69 5.38
CA GLU A 50 4.99 8.52 4.58
C GLU A 50 5.70 7.27 5.10
N SER A 51 5.00 6.14 5.10
CA SER A 51 5.53 4.86 5.58
C SER A 51 6.68 4.37 4.72
N LEU A 52 7.76 3.92 5.37
CA LEU A 52 8.84 3.17 4.76
C LEU A 52 8.62 1.68 4.99
N GLN A 53 8.90 0.88 3.96
CA GLN A 53 8.94 -0.57 4.10
C GLN A 53 10.15 -1.00 4.96
N PRO A 54 10.15 -2.20 5.54
CA PRO A 54 11.36 -2.80 6.09
C PRO A 54 12.47 -2.84 5.03
N PRO A 55 13.75 -2.78 5.42
CA PRO A 55 14.85 -3.03 4.49
C PRO A 55 14.65 -4.35 3.75
N LEU A 56 14.95 -4.39 2.44
CA LEU A 56 14.69 -5.56 1.60
C LEU A 56 15.25 -6.85 2.21
N GLY A 57 14.43 -7.90 2.23
CA GLY A 57 14.73 -9.20 2.80
C GLY A 57 14.38 -9.31 4.29
N THR A 58 14.35 -8.20 5.04
CA THR A 58 14.02 -8.22 6.48
C THR A 58 12.52 -8.39 6.75
N GLU A 59 11.67 -8.18 5.74
CA GLU A 59 10.25 -8.44 5.84
C GLU A 59 9.87 -9.92 5.84
N THR A 60 10.80 -10.80 5.49
CA THR A 60 10.55 -12.23 5.46
C THR A 60 10.21 -12.73 6.87
N GLY A 61 8.99 -13.23 7.04
CA GLY A 61 8.47 -13.70 8.33
C GLY A 61 7.82 -12.61 9.18
N MET A 62 7.80 -11.35 8.72
CA MET A 62 7.01 -10.31 9.38
C MET A 62 5.52 -10.51 9.08
N VAL A 63 4.71 -10.48 10.12
CA VAL A 63 3.24 -10.47 10.02
C VAL A 63 2.70 -9.05 10.15
N ALA A 64 1.39 -8.86 9.96
CA ALA A 64 0.73 -7.56 10.07
C ALA A 64 1.08 -6.80 11.37
N GLU A 65 1.13 -7.52 12.50
CA GLU A 65 1.47 -6.95 13.80
C GLU A 65 2.87 -6.34 13.84
N ASP A 66 3.85 -6.97 13.19
CA ASP A 66 5.24 -6.50 13.17
C ASP A 66 5.37 -5.19 12.38
N TYR A 67 4.68 -5.12 11.23
CA TYR A 67 4.60 -3.91 10.42
C TYR A 67 3.96 -2.75 11.20
N VAL A 68 2.80 -3.00 11.80
CA VAL A 68 2.06 -1.97 12.55
C VAL A 68 2.84 -1.53 13.78
N THR A 69 3.39 -2.46 14.57
CA THR A 69 4.20 -2.15 15.76
C THR A 69 5.42 -1.32 15.37
N ARG A 70 6.12 -1.69 14.29
CA ARG A 70 7.27 -0.92 13.80
C ARG A 70 6.91 0.54 13.50
N TRP A 71 5.79 0.77 12.82
CA TRP A 71 5.33 2.13 12.52
C TRP A 71 4.82 2.87 13.78
N GLU A 72 4.11 2.19 14.67
CA GLU A 72 3.53 2.74 15.88
C GLU A 72 4.60 3.18 16.89
N GLU A 73 5.62 2.36 17.14
CA GLU A 73 6.68 2.66 18.10
C GLU A 73 7.48 3.91 17.70
N GLU A 74 7.74 4.11 16.40
CA GLU A 74 8.44 5.31 15.93
C GLU A 74 7.59 6.58 16.13
N VAL A 75 6.27 6.49 15.89
CA VAL A 75 5.33 7.58 16.19
C VAL A 75 5.30 7.86 17.70
N ARG A 76 5.25 6.82 18.53
CA ARG A 76 5.27 6.97 19.99
C ARG A 76 6.57 7.62 20.48
N ALA A 77 7.71 7.17 19.99
CA ALA A 77 9.03 7.71 20.33
C ALA A 77 9.18 9.18 19.93
N SER A 78 8.49 9.63 18.89
CA SER A 78 8.50 11.04 18.46
C SER A 78 7.75 11.98 19.43
N GLY A 79 6.85 11.45 20.26
CA GLY A 79 5.97 12.24 21.14
C GLY A 79 4.97 13.13 20.39
N ARG A 80 4.88 13.01 19.07
CA ARG A 80 3.98 13.82 18.23
C ARG A 80 2.53 13.36 18.37
N ARG A 81 1.61 14.30 18.23
CA ARG A 81 0.17 14.01 18.10
C ARG A 81 -0.19 13.82 16.64
N ILE A 82 -0.90 12.75 16.35
CA ILE A 82 -1.39 12.46 15.00
C ILE A 82 -2.80 13.06 14.85
N GLY A 83 -2.94 13.95 13.87
CA GLY A 83 -4.22 14.57 13.52
C GLY A 83 -5.03 13.74 12.51
N ALA A 84 -4.34 13.07 11.59
CA ALA A 84 -4.96 12.19 10.62
C ALA A 84 -4.02 11.05 10.19
N VAL A 85 -4.62 9.94 9.75
CA VAL A 85 -3.95 8.83 9.08
C VAL A 85 -4.58 8.64 7.70
N LEU A 86 -3.73 8.62 6.68
CA LEU A 86 -4.08 8.43 5.29
C LEU A 86 -3.62 7.04 4.84
N GLY A 87 -4.40 6.37 3.99
CA GLY A 87 -3.97 5.09 3.40
C GLY A 87 -4.40 4.97 1.95
N PHE A 88 -3.54 4.44 1.08
CA PHE A 88 -3.85 4.22 -0.34
C PHE A 88 -3.87 2.73 -0.66
N CYS A 89 -4.87 2.27 -1.42
CA CYS A 89 -5.01 0.87 -1.81
C CYS A 89 -4.91 -0.07 -0.57
N ALA A 90 -4.02 -1.06 -0.59
CA ALA A 90 -3.76 -1.97 0.52
C ALA A 90 -3.20 -1.27 1.78
N GLY A 91 -2.55 -0.10 1.64
CA GLY A 91 -2.11 0.71 2.78
C GLY A 91 -3.25 1.23 3.63
N SER A 92 -4.47 1.26 3.10
CA SER A 92 -5.69 1.58 3.85
C SER A 92 -5.95 0.61 5.00
N ALA A 93 -5.56 -0.66 4.87
CA ALA A 93 -5.71 -1.65 5.93
C ALA A 93 -4.86 -1.26 7.15
N PHE A 94 -3.56 -1.02 6.93
CA PHE A 94 -2.63 -0.58 7.97
C PHE A 94 -2.95 0.82 8.52
N ALA A 95 -3.37 1.74 7.66
CA ALA A 95 -3.82 3.07 8.09
C ALA A 95 -5.00 2.98 9.07
N GLY A 96 -5.95 2.08 8.79
CA GLY A 96 -7.09 1.81 9.67
C GLY A 96 -6.65 1.27 11.03
N GLU A 97 -5.80 0.24 11.04
CA GLU A 97 -5.29 -0.34 12.28
C GLU A 97 -4.50 0.69 13.12
N LEU A 98 -3.63 1.48 12.47
CA LEU A 98 -2.90 2.58 13.14
C LEU A 98 -3.86 3.62 13.73
N ALA A 99 -4.89 4.04 12.98
CA ALA A 99 -5.87 5.00 13.47
C ALA A 99 -6.63 4.48 14.70
N VAL A 100 -6.99 3.19 14.73
CA VAL A 100 -7.61 2.53 15.89
C VAL A 100 -6.69 2.53 17.11
N ARG A 101 -5.41 2.18 16.94
CA ARG A 101 -4.44 2.21 18.05
C ARG A 101 -4.18 3.62 18.57
N LEU A 102 -4.09 4.59 17.66
CA LEU A 102 -3.92 6.00 18.00
C LEU A 102 -5.15 6.57 18.72
N ALA A 103 -6.36 6.17 18.35
CA ALA A 103 -7.58 6.57 19.06
C ALA A 103 -7.59 6.07 20.52
N ARG A 104 -6.94 4.94 20.82
CA ARG A 104 -6.83 4.39 22.18
C ARG A 104 -5.72 5.07 23.00
N SER A 105 -4.67 5.57 22.36
CA SER A 105 -3.50 6.16 23.02
C SER A 105 -3.51 7.69 23.04
N GLN A 106 -4.36 8.35 22.26
CA GLN A 106 -4.51 9.80 22.23
C GLN A 106 -5.83 10.26 22.86
N PRO A 107 -5.87 11.44 23.52
CA PRO A 107 -7.12 12.02 24.03
C PRO A 107 -8.15 12.34 22.93
N ARG A 108 -7.68 12.56 21.69
CA ARG A 108 -8.50 12.83 20.52
C ARG A 108 -8.08 11.87 19.41
N SER A 109 -9.05 11.17 18.84
CA SER A 109 -8.83 10.24 17.73
C SER A 109 -8.36 11.00 16.48
N PRO A 110 -7.39 10.46 15.73
CA PRO A 110 -7.06 10.99 14.42
C PRO A 110 -8.22 10.74 13.44
N ARG A 111 -8.35 11.60 12.44
CA ARG A 111 -9.23 11.33 11.29
C ARG A 111 -8.61 10.22 10.44
N LEU A 112 -9.43 9.32 9.89
CA LEU A 112 -8.99 8.28 8.97
C LEU A 112 -9.54 8.58 7.57
N VAL A 113 -8.66 8.76 6.60
CA VAL A 113 -9.04 8.97 5.19
C VAL A 113 -8.34 7.93 4.33
N VAL A 114 -9.11 7.14 3.60
CA VAL A 114 -8.58 6.03 2.79
C VAL A 114 -8.93 6.24 1.32
N PHE A 115 -7.98 5.95 0.44
CA PHE A 115 -8.04 6.26 -0.98
C PHE A 115 -8.06 4.96 -1.78
N ASP A 116 -9.16 4.70 -2.50
CA ASP A 116 -9.46 3.39 -3.10
C ASP A 116 -9.07 2.22 -2.17
N PRO A 117 -9.67 2.14 -0.97
CA PRO A 117 -9.23 1.16 0.03
C PRO A 117 -9.44 -0.28 -0.43
N GLU A 118 -8.40 -1.09 -0.29
CA GLU A 118 -8.42 -2.51 -0.66
C GLU A 118 -7.96 -3.39 0.50
N SER A 119 -8.67 -4.49 0.73
CA SER A 119 -8.20 -5.62 1.52
C SER A 119 -7.75 -6.68 0.54
N PRO A 120 -6.44 -6.98 0.42
CA PRO A 120 -5.97 -7.90 -0.60
C PRO A 120 -6.65 -9.28 -0.51
N THR A 121 -6.96 -9.85 -1.66
CA THR A 121 -7.57 -11.16 -1.86
C THR A 121 -6.68 -11.95 -2.82
N THR A 122 -6.94 -13.26 -3.00
CA THR A 122 -6.23 -14.05 -4.00
C THR A 122 -6.36 -13.45 -5.40
N SER A 123 -7.55 -12.95 -5.75
CA SER A 123 -7.82 -12.28 -7.03
C SER A 123 -7.00 -11.01 -7.21
N THR A 124 -6.97 -10.10 -6.22
CA THR A 124 -6.20 -8.85 -6.34
C THR A 124 -4.70 -9.12 -6.31
N LEU A 125 -4.24 -10.11 -5.54
CA LEU A 125 -2.85 -10.52 -5.51
C LEU A 125 -2.37 -11.06 -6.87
N TYR A 126 -3.15 -11.95 -7.49
CA TYR A 126 -2.85 -12.45 -8.82
C TYR A 126 -2.90 -11.34 -9.89
N TYR A 127 -3.87 -10.43 -9.80
CA TYR A 127 -3.93 -9.27 -10.70
C TYR A 127 -2.65 -8.42 -10.62
N GLN A 128 -2.13 -8.17 -9.41
CA GLN A 128 -0.89 -7.43 -9.22
C GLN A 128 0.33 -8.19 -9.76
N PHE A 129 0.41 -9.51 -9.54
CA PHE A 129 1.44 -10.35 -10.16
C PHE A 129 1.43 -10.23 -11.69
N ARG A 130 0.25 -10.37 -12.31
CA ARG A 130 0.10 -10.25 -13.77
C ARG A 130 0.59 -8.90 -14.26
N LYS A 131 0.19 -7.81 -13.60
CA LYS A 131 0.60 -6.45 -13.95
C LYS A 131 2.12 -6.26 -13.84
N VAL A 132 2.76 -6.80 -12.81
CA VAL A 132 4.22 -6.72 -12.63
C VAL A 132 4.95 -7.54 -13.70
N VAL A 133 4.50 -8.76 -13.99
CA VAL A 133 5.13 -9.58 -15.04
C VAL A 133 4.97 -8.95 -16.42
N GLU A 134 3.79 -8.40 -16.72
CA GLU A 134 3.52 -7.70 -17.99
C GLU A 134 4.36 -6.43 -18.13
N SER A 135 4.50 -5.62 -17.07
CA SER A 135 5.32 -4.40 -17.12
C SER A 135 6.81 -4.69 -17.27
N LEU A 136 7.26 -5.85 -16.78
CA LEU A 136 8.63 -6.31 -16.88
C LEU A 136 8.85 -7.26 -18.07
N ALA A 137 7.86 -7.49 -18.94
CA ALA A 137 7.99 -8.45 -20.04
C ALA A 137 9.19 -8.16 -20.97
N GLY A 138 9.51 -6.88 -21.19
CA GLY A 138 10.69 -6.47 -21.95
C GLY A 138 12.03 -6.77 -21.26
N VAL A 139 12.04 -6.84 -19.93
CA VAL A 139 13.21 -7.21 -19.11
C VAL A 139 13.30 -8.72 -18.94
N LEU A 140 12.16 -9.38 -18.68
CA LEU A 140 12.07 -10.84 -18.48
C LEU A 140 12.28 -11.63 -19.77
N GLY A 141 11.93 -11.03 -20.91
CA GLY A 141 11.75 -11.73 -22.18
C GLY A 141 10.32 -12.27 -22.32
N GLU A 142 9.76 -12.17 -23.52
CA GLU A 142 8.35 -12.49 -23.77
C GLU A 142 7.98 -13.95 -23.47
N GLN A 143 8.90 -14.89 -23.69
CA GLN A 143 8.67 -16.31 -23.39
C GLN A 143 8.62 -16.55 -21.87
N ALA A 144 9.59 -16.04 -21.12
CA ALA A 144 9.63 -16.20 -19.66
C ALA A 144 8.44 -15.50 -18.99
N ALA A 145 8.04 -14.32 -19.48
CA ALA A 145 6.84 -13.64 -19.01
C ALA A 145 5.58 -14.50 -19.26
N ARG A 146 5.41 -15.08 -20.45
CA ARG A 146 4.27 -15.96 -20.75
C ARG A 146 4.25 -17.22 -19.87
N GLU A 147 5.41 -17.83 -19.64
CA GLU A 147 5.53 -19.01 -18.77
C GLU A 147 5.19 -18.67 -17.31
N ALA A 148 5.73 -17.56 -16.78
CA ALA A 148 5.41 -17.07 -15.45
C ALA A 148 3.91 -16.78 -15.29
N LEU A 149 3.28 -16.15 -16.28
CA LEU A 149 1.83 -15.89 -16.28
C LEU A 149 1.01 -17.20 -16.29
N ALA A 150 1.40 -18.19 -17.08
CA ALA A 150 0.73 -19.48 -17.12
C ALA A 150 0.85 -20.22 -15.77
N GLU A 151 2.05 -20.24 -15.18
CA GLU A 151 2.29 -20.86 -13.87
C GLU A 151 1.55 -20.13 -12.75
N GLY A 152 1.55 -18.79 -12.78
CA GLY A 152 0.78 -17.97 -11.84
C GLY A 152 -0.73 -18.15 -11.96
N THR A 153 -1.26 -18.34 -13.19
CA THR A 153 -2.67 -18.68 -13.41
C THR A 153 -3.00 -20.02 -12.76
N ALA A 154 -2.19 -21.05 -13.02
CA ALA A 154 -2.40 -22.37 -12.44
C ALA A 154 -2.29 -22.37 -10.90
N ALA A 155 -1.44 -21.52 -10.33
CA ALA A 155 -1.37 -21.31 -8.90
C ALA A 155 -2.65 -20.66 -8.34
N ALA A 156 -3.15 -19.61 -8.99
CA ALA A 156 -4.36 -18.91 -8.58
C ALA A 156 -5.62 -19.80 -8.65
N ASP A 157 -5.67 -20.74 -9.60
CA ASP A 157 -6.78 -21.71 -9.72
C ASP A 157 -6.77 -22.77 -8.61
N ARG A 158 -5.60 -23.06 -8.03
CA ARG A 158 -5.39 -24.15 -7.06
C ARG A 158 -5.33 -23.68 -5.61
N ILE A 159 -4.76 -22.50 -5.36
CA ILE A 159 -4.48 -22.01 -4.01
C ILE A 159 -5.55 -21.00 -3.58
N GLY A 160 -6.29 -21.35 -2.53
CA GLY A 160 -7.47 -20.59 -2.09
C GLY A 160 -7.20 -19.47 -1.09
N ASP A 161 -5.99 -19.37 -0.54
CA ASP A 161 -5.62 -18.39 0.47
C ASP A 161 -4.49 -17.45 0.00
N VAL A 162 -4.48 -16.24 0.56
CA VAL A 162 -3.58 -15.14 0.13
C VAL A 162 -2.13 -15.45 0.46
N GLU A 163 -1.86 -16.08 1.61
CA GLU A 163 -0.50 -16.39 2.07
C GLU A 163 0.15 -17.45 1.17
N GLY A 164 -0.53 -18.58 0.96
CA GLY A 164 -0.09 -19.65 0.08
C GLY A 164 0.09 -19.17 -1.36
N LEU A 165 -0.85 -18.38 -1.88
CA LEU A 165 -0.73 -17.83 -3.23
C LEU A 165 0.44 -16.86 -3.34
N GLY A 166 0.63 -15.98 -2.34
CA GLY A 166 1.76 -15.05 -2.30
C GLY A 166 3.11 -15.76 -2.33
N ALA A 167 3.27 -16.81 -1.53
CA ALA A 167 4.50 -17.61 -1.51
C ALA A 167 4.79 -18.23 -2.89
N GLU A 168 3.77 -18.79 -3.55
CA GLU A 168 3.92 -19.39 -4.86
C GLU A 168 4.23 -18.35 -5.95
N LEU A 169 3.55 -17.21 -5.97
CA LEU A 169 3.81 -16.14 -6.94
C LEU A 169 5.21 -15.54 -6.77
N VAL A 170 5.73 -15.43 -5.54
CA VAL A 170 7.13 -15.03 -5.29
C VAL A 170 8.10 -16.06 -5.87
N ARG A 171 7.82 -17.36 -5.71
CA ARG A 171 8.66 -18.43 -6.28
C ARG A 171 8.69 -18.33 -7.81
N VAL A 172 7.52 -18.19 -8.45
CA VAL A 172 7.39 -18.06 -9.91
C VAL A 172 8.13 -16.84 -10.43
N PHE A 173 7.90 -15.67 -9.82
CA PHE A 173 8.56 -14.43 -10.22
C PHE A 173 10.09 -14.51 -10.03
N THR A 174 10.54 -15.10 -8.92
CA THR A 174 11.99 -15.24 -8.64
C THR A 174 12.68 -16.13 -9.67
N ALA A 175 12.05 -17.24 -10.06
CA ALA A 175 12.59 -18.12 -11.10
C ALA A 175 12.70 -17.40 -12.45
N ALA A 176 11.65 -16.70 -12.87
CA ALA A 176 11.64 -15.94 -14.11
C ALA A 176 12.66 -14.79 -14.10
N GLY A 177 12.72 -14.01 -13.02
CA GLY A 177 13.64 -12.88 -12.87
C GLY A 177 15.11 -13.31 -12.93
N ARG A 178 15.47 -14.39 -12.22
CA ARG A 178 16.85 -14.92 -12.25
C ARG A 178 17.23 -15.48 -13.62
N ALA A 179 16.33 -16.22 -14.27
CA ALA A 179 16.58 -16.74 -15.61
C ALA A 179 16.80 -15.61 -16.63
N ALA A 180 16.01 -14.54 -16.53
CA ALA A 180 16.13 -13.37 -17.40
C ALA A 180 17.46 -12.62 -17.18
N CYS A 181 17.85 -12.38 -15.92
CA CYS A 181 19.11 -11.72 -15.59
C CYS A 181 20.31 -12.53 -16.09
N ALA A 182 20.30 -13.86 -15.89
CA ALA A 182 21.33 -14.75 -16.41
C ALA A 182 21.41 -14.75 -17.94
N ALA A 183 20.28 -14.70 -18.64
CA ALA A 183 20.25 -14.61 -20.10
C ALA A 183 20.76 -13.26 -20.65
N ALA A 184 20.67 -12.21 -19.84
CA ALA A 184 21.14 -10.86 -20.16
C ALA A 184 22.58 -10.57 -19.69
N ASP A 185 23.27 -11.55 -19.10
CA ASP A 185 24.61 -11.40 -18.50
C ASP A 185 24.66 -10.27 -17.44
N LEU A 186 23.54 -10.08 -16.74
CA LEU A 186 23.45 -9.19 -15.58
C LEU A 186 23.98 -9.90 -14.34
N ASP A 187 24.55 -9.13 -13.42
CA ASP A 187 25.05 -9.67 -12.16
C ASP A 187 23.94 -10.23 -11.26
N ASP A 188 24.34 -11.13 -10.36
CA ASP A 188 23.44 -11.73 -9.38
C ASP A 188 22.85 -10.67 -8.42
N GLU A 189 23.54 -9.55 -8.22
CA GLU A 189 23.10 -8.45 -7.37
C GLU A 189 21.83 -7.80 -7.92
N PHE A 190 21.77 -7.55 -9.23
CA PHE A 190 20.57 -7.03 -9.88
C PHE A 190 19.38 -8.00 -9.79
N ALA A 191 19.64 -9.30 -9.99
CA ALA A 191 18.61 -10.33 -9.85
C ALA A 191 18.09 -10.43 -8.41
N ASP A 192 18.98 -10.31 -7.42
CA ASP A 192 18.64 -10.28 -6.00
C ASP A 192 17.79 -9.05 -5.66
N GLU A 193 18.18 -7.86 -6.10
CA GLU A 193 17.43 -6.62 -5.85
C GLU A 193 16.02 -6.66 -6.46
N LEU A 194 15.91 -7.08 -7.73
CA LEU A 194 14.64 -7.20 -8.44
C LEU A 194 13.69 -8.16 -7.72
N THR A 195 14.19 -9.36 -7.37
CA THR A 195 13.36 -10.40 -6.75
C THR A 195 13.05 -10.09 -5.27
N ALA A 196 13.96 -9.42 -4.55
CA ALA A 196 13.72 -8.95 -3.20
C ALA A 196 12.66 -7.83 -3.17
N THR A 197 12.65 -6.93 -4.15
CA THR A 197 11.63 -5.88 -4.27
C THR A 197 10.24 -6.48 -4.48
N TYR A 198 10.10 -7.45 -5.38
CA TYR A 198 8.82 -8.12 -5.61
C TYR A 198 8.36 -8.90 -4.37
N ARG A 199 9.27 -9.62 -3.71
CA ARG A 199 8.98 -10.31 -2.45
C ARG A 199 8.48 -9.35 -1.38
N SER A 200 9.16 -8.21 -1.21
CA SER A 200 8.77 -7.20 -0.23
C SER A 200 7.35 -6.68 -0.48
N PHE A 201 7.02 -6.43 -1.75
CA PHE A 201 5.66 -6.05 -2.15
C PHE A 201 4.62 -7.12 -1.83
N VAL A 202 4.87 -8.40 -2.15
CA VAL A 202 3.95 -9.49 -1.83
C VAL A 202 3.79 -9.67 -0.32
N SER A 203 4.88 -9.62 0.45
CA SER A 203 4.83 -9.69 1.91
C SER A 203 3.97 -8.57 2.51
N TYR A 204 4.07 -7.35 1.99
CA TYR A 204 3.22 -6.23 2.37
C TYR A 204 1.73 -6.50 2.09
N LEU A 205 1.38 -7.04 0.90
CA LEU A 205 0.00 -7.36 0.56
C LEU A 205 -0.57 -8.51 1.40
N VAL A 206 0.21 -9.56 1.66
CA VAL A 206 -0.18 -10.68 2.52
C VAL A 206 -0.43 -10.17 3.95
N ALA A 207 0.46 -9.34 4.48
CA ALA A 207 0.29 -8.73 5.79
C ALA A 207 -0.94 -7.81 5.84
N ALA A 208 -1.20 -7.02 4.80
CA ALA A 208 -2.39 -6.17 4.73
C ALA A 208 -3.70 -6.99 4.71
N ALA A 209 -3.72 -8.14 4.03
CA ALA A 209 -4.89 -9.03 3.99
C ALA A 209 -5.27 -9.63 5.35
N ALA A 210 -4.30 -9.73 6.27
CA ALA A 210 -4.53 -10.25 7.62
C ALA A 210 -5.14 -9.22 8.58
N VAL A 211 -5.24 -7.95 8.18
CA VAL A 211 -5.85 -6.90 9.00
C VAL A 211 -7.38 -6.99 8.90
N ASP A 212 -8.07 -6.86 10.04
CA ASP A 212 -9.53 -6.75 10.11
C ASP A 212 -9.99 -5.36 9.62
N HIS A 213 -10.04 -5.22 8.29
CA HIS A 213 -10.41 -3.98 7.62
C HIS A 213 -11.85 -3.55 7.92
N VAL A 214 -12.79 -4.50 8.12
CA VAL A 214 -14.20 -4.20 8.43
C VAL A 214 -14.29 -3.39 9.72
N LYS A 215 -13.58 -3.84 10.76
CA LYS A 215 -13.52 -3.11 12.03
C LYS A 215 -12.79 -1.77 11.87
N CYS A 216 -11.66 -1.77 11.17
CA CYS A 216 -10.77 -0.63 11.10
C CYS A 216 -11.28 0.53 10.23
N TRP A 217 -12.16 0.26 9.26
CA TRP A 217 -12.65 1.28 8.32
C TRP A 217 -14.00 1.90 8.70
N SER A 218 -14.69 1.35 9.70
CA SER A 218 -16.03 1.81 10.09
C SER A 218 -16.17 3.32 10.37
N GLY A 219 -15.11 3.99 10.82
CA GLY A 219 -15.04 5.44 11.04
C GLY A 219 -14.25 6.22 9.98
N ALA A 220 -13.96 5.60 8.84
CA ALA A 220 -13.16 6.20 7.77
C ALA A 220 -14.01 7.04 6.82
N VAL A 221 -13.38 8.05 6.24
CA VAL A 221 -13.85 8.65 4.98
C VAL A 221 -13.11 8.00 3.82
N ALA A 222 -13.81 7.23 3.00
CA ALA A 222 -13.27 6.72 1.75
C ALA A 222 -13.30 7.80 0.66
N VAL A 223 -12.23 7.84 -0.13
CA VAL A 223 -12.10 8.63 -1.36
C VAL A 223 -11.93 7.64 -2.50
N SER A 224 -12.94 7.52 -3.35
CA SER A 224 -13.00 6.49 -4.38
C SER A 224 -12.90 7.08 -5.77
N SER A 225 -12.07 6.46 -6.62
CA SER A 225 -11.99 6.74 -8.04
C SER A 225 -13.18 6.16 -8.80
N ALA A 226 -13.29 6.48 -10.09
CA ALA A 226 -14.27 5.90 -10.99
C ALA A 226 -13.82 4.55 -11.59
N THR A 227 -12.63 4.04 -11.23
CA THR A 227 -12.12 2.77 -11.77
C THR A 227 -12.94 1.60 -11.20
N PRO A 228 -13.70 0.84 -12.03
CA PRO A 228 -14.65 -0.16 -11.52
C PRO A 228 -14.02 -1.30 -10.72
N THR A 229 -12.74 -1.60 -10.97
CA THR A 229 -12.00 -2.70 -10.36
C THR A 229 -11.20 -2.27 -9.12
N SER A 230 -11.25 -1.01 -8.71
CA SER A 230 -10.40 -0.45 -7.65
C SER A 230 -11.19 -0.11 -6.39
N GLY A 231 -10.54 -0.24 -5.24
CA GLY A 231 -11.09 0.16 -3.95
C GLY A 231 -12.41 -0.56 -3.62
N LEU A 232 -13.42 0.20 -3.21
CA LEU A 232 -14.73 -0.33 -2.85
C LEU A 232 -15.64 -0.61 -4.05
N ASN A 233 -15.27 -0.20 -5.27
CA ASN A 233 -16.13 -0.31 -6.46
C ASN A 233 -16.54 -1.74 -6.85
N PRO A 234 -15.71 -2.78 -6.67
CA PRO A 234 -16.10 -4.16 -6.98
C PRO A 234 -17.12 -4.76 -5.99
N LEU A 235 -17.34 -4.12 -4.84
CA LEU A 235 -18.19 -4.65 -3.79
C LEU A 235 -19.67 -4.41 -4.08
N ASP A 236 -20.51 -5.28 -3.52
CA ASP A 236 -21.95 -5.04 -3.48
C ASP A 236 -22.25 -3.69 -2.79
N PRO A 237 -23.20 -2.88 -3.30
CA PRO A 237 -23.51 -1.56 -2.73
C PRO A 237 -23.84 -1.56 -1.24
N ALA A 238 -24.53 -2.58 -0.72
CA ALA A 238 -24.87 -2.65 0.69
C ALA A 238 -23.64 -3.00 1.55
N ALA A 239 -22.78 -3.91 1.07
CA ALA A 239 -21.51 -4.22 1.72
C ALA A 239 -20.58 -2.99 1.74
N ARG A 240 -20.46 -2.30 0.61
CA ARG A 240 -19.69 -1.04 0.46
C ARG A 240 -20.12 0.03 1.45
N ALA A 241 -21.43 0.29 1.54
CA ALA A 241 -21.98 1.31 2.44
C ALA A 241 -21.78 0.98 3.94
N ALA A 242 -21.59 -0.29 4.29
CA ALA A 242 -21.37 -0.72 5.67
C ALA A 242 -19.91 -0.66 6.12
N LEU A 243 -18.95 -0.52 5.19
CA LEU A 243 -17.52 -0.57 5.50
C LEU A 243 -16.94 0.75 6.02
N VAL A 244 -17.53 1.89 5.63
CA VAL A 244 -16.98 3.22 5.89
C VAL A 244 -18.06 4.17 6.37
N GLU A 245 -17.69 5.19 7.16
CA GLU A 245 -18.63 6.21 7.64
C GLU A 245 -19.19 7.03 6.47
N ARG A 246 -18.30 7.39 5.54
CA ARG A 246 -18.66 8.20 4.38
C ARG A 246 -17.75 7.88 3.20
N GLU A 247 -18.33 7.91 2.02
CA GLU A 247 -17.57 7.79 0.77
C GLU A 247 -17.72 9.06 -0.08
N LEU A 248 -16.59 9.53 -0.62
CA LEU A 248 -16.50 10.61 -1.58
C LEU A 248 -16.05 10.02 -2.91
N THR A 249 -16.87 10.13 -3.95
CA THR A 249 -16.56 9.61 -5.27
C THR A 249 -16.07 10.71 -6.20
N PHE A 250 -15.07 10.38 -7.03
CA PHE A 250 -14.47 11.29 -8.00
C PHE A 250 -14.41 10.63 -9.37
N ASP A 251 -14.79 11.36 -10.41
CA ASP A 251 -14.72 10.92 -11.80
C ASP A 251 -13.28 11.04 -12.33
N VAL A 252 -12.40 10.22 -11.77
CA VAL A 252 -10.97 10.13 -12.12
C VAL A 252 -10.53 8.68 -12.12
N HIS A 253 -9.45 8.38 -12.84
CA HIS A 253 -8.86 7.05 -12.83
C HIS A 253 -8.09 6.80 -11.53
N HIS A 254 -8.07 5.56 -11.02
CA HIS A 254 -7.31 5.14 -9.83
C HIS A 254 -5.87 5.67 -9.82
N ALA A 255 -5.18 5.54 -10.96
CA ALA A 255 -3.80 5.99 -11.12
C ALA A 255 -3.59 7.49 -10.95
N ASP A 256 -4.63 8.31 -11.12
CA ASP A 256 -4.56 9.77 -11.02
C ASP A 256 -5.20 10.32 -9.75
N LEU A 257 -5.79 9.46 -8.90
CA LEU A 257 -6.58 9.87 -7.74
C LEU A 257 -5.82 10.82 -6.82
N LEU A 258 -4.57 10.51 -6.47
CA LEU A 258 -3.77 11.33 -5.54
C LEU A 258 -3.21 12.61 -6.18
N ARG A 259 -3.19 12.73 -7.51
CA ARG A 259 -2.77 13.96 -8.22
C ARG A 259 -3.94 14.83 -8.67
N ASP A 260 -5.18 14.40 -8.41
CA ASP A 260 -6.37 15.17 -8.77
C ASP A 260 -6.54 16.41 -7.85
N PRO A 261 -6.69 17.61 -8.41
CA PRO A 261 -6.92 18.83 -7.62
C PRO A 261 -8.22 18.83 -6.82
N GLY A 262 -9.27 18.15 -7.30
CA GLY A 262 -10.56 18.01 -6.60
C GLY A 262 -10.42 17.16 -5.34
N VAL A 263 -9.72 16.04 -5.45
CA VAL A 263 -9.33 15.18 -4.32
C VAL A 263 -8.52 15.96 -3.31
N ALA A 264 -7.47 16.68 -3.73
CA ALA A 264 -6.64 17.49 -2.82
C ALA A 264 -7.47 18.52 -2.03
N ARG A 265 -8.41 19.22 -2.68
CA ARG A 265 -9.32 20.16 -1.99
C ARG A 265 -10.27 19.47 -1.01
N ALA A 266 -10.74 18.27 -1.31
CA ALA A 266 -11.57 17.50 -0.39
C ALA A 266 -10.76 17.07 0.84
N VAL A 267 -9.53 16.58 0.62
CA VAL A 267 -8.62 16.18 1.71
C VAL A 267 -8.24 17.37 2.57
N ALA A 268 -7.90 18.53 2.00
CA ALA A 268 -7.60 19.73 2.78
C ALA A 268 -8.74 20.10 3.74
N ARG A 269 -10.00 20.03 3.29
CA ARG A 269 -11.19 20.24 4.15
C ARG A 269 -11.35 19.15 5.21
N LEU A 270 -10.95 17.93 4.91
CA LEU A 270 -10.91 16.82 5.86
C LEU A 270 -9.72 16.89 6.83
N LEU A 271 -8.74 17.78 6.64
CA LEU A 271 -7.60 17.95 7.54
C LEU A 271 -7.69 19.22 8.40
N ALA A 272 -8.50 20.21 7.99
CA ALA A 272 -8.79 21.44 8.73
C ALA A 272 -9.59 21.20 10.03
#